data_AF-A0A553SQB4-F1
#
_entry.id   AF-A0A553SQB4-F1
#
_cell.length_a   1.000
_cell.length_b   1.000
_cell.length_c   1.000
_cell.angle_alpha   90.00
_cell.angle_beta   90.00
_cell.angle_gamma   90.00
#
_symmetry.space_group_name_H-M   'P 1'
#
loop_
_entity.id
_entity.type
_entity.pdbx_description
1 polymer ?
#
loop_
_entity_poly.entity_id
_entity_poly.type
_entity_poly.pdbx_seq_one_letter_code
_entity_poly.pdbx_strand_id
1 'polypeptide(L)'
;MATSSDIMEAKKLLVELTIDHWLYHDLFSIQWWILVSATIIPYFIWWKLVNKKRFYEIFTYGLLCGCFSIVLDIIGTEMLLWSYPDKLLPWIPPLIPADLVMIPITAMLVYQYTNKWQTFIIGTILWAALFSYIFEPLFVEWDMFVLGDYWKHSYSFIGFILLGIVLRVIFKGIKLGLMHSLKDTT
;
A
#
# COMPACT_ATOMS: atom_id res chain seq x y z
N MET A 1 -36.01 1.04 6.08
CA MET A 1 -34.68 0.39 6.13
C MET A 1 -34.22 0.25 4.69
N ALA A 2 -32.97 0.61 4.37
CA ALA A 2 -32.48 0.49 2.99
C ALA A 2 -32.54 -0.97 2.53
N THR A 3 -32.96 -1.18 1.30
CA THR A 3 -33.08 -2.49 0.66
C THR A 3 -31.84 -2.80 -0.16
N SER A 4 -31.64 -4.06 -0.54
CA SER A 4 -30.55 -4.45 -1.44
C SER A 4 -30.64 -3.78 -2.82
N SER A 5 -31.86 -3.44 -3.28
CA SER A 5 -32.05 -2.67 -4.51
C SER A 5 -31.57 -1.23 -4.37
N ASP A 6 -31.84 -0.57 -3.23
CA ASP A 6 -31.39 0.81 -2.99
C ASP A 6 -29.85 0.89 -3.02
N ILE A 7 -29.19 -0.10 -2.40
CA ILE A 7 -27.72 -0.21 -2.42
C ILE A 7 -27.20 -0.45 -3.84
N MET A 8 -27.85 -1.31 -4.61
CA MET A 8 -27.46 -1.59 -5.99
C MET A 8 -27.60 -0.37 -6.90
N GLU A 9 -28.66 0.42 -6.72
CA GLU A 9 -28.88 1.66 -7.47
C GLU A 9 -27.82 2.73 -7.13
N ALA A 10 -27.54 2.94 -5.85
CA ALA A 10 -26.47 3.83 -5.41
C ALA A 10 -25.10 3.39 -5.96
N LYS A 11 -24.82 2.08 -5.98
CA LYS A 11 -23.58 1.54 -6.54
C LYS A 11 -23.47 1.78 -8.04
N LYS A 12 -24.56 1.65 -8.80
CA LYS A 12 -24.57 1.95 -10.24
C LYS A 12 -24.24 3.41 -10.50
N LEU A 13 -24.89 4.32 -9.77
CA LEU A 13 -24.62 5.75 -9.84
C LEU A 13 -23.16 6.06 -9.50
N LEU A 14 -22.61 5.45 -8.44
CA LEU A 14 -21.22 5.62 -8.06
C LEU A 14 -20.25 5.18 -9.17
N VAL A 15 -20.51 4.03 -9.81
CA VAL A 15 -19.68 3.52 -10.90
C VAL A 15 -19.72 4.47 -12.11
N GLU A 16 -20.90 4.96 -12.48
CA GLU A 16 -21.06 5.93 -13.58
C GLU A 16 -20.28 7.22 -13.30
N LEU A 17 -20.48 7.82 -12.11
CA LEU A 17 -19.76 9.02 -11.70
C LEU A 17 -18.25 8.82 -11.63
N THR A 18 -17.78 7.65 -11.18
CA THR A 18 -16.35 7.33 -11.10
C THR A 18 -15.73 7.24 -12.49
N ILE A 19 -16.42 6.59 -13.44
CA ILE A 19 -15.91 6.45 -14.81
C ILE A 19 -15.90 7.79 -15.53
N ASP A 20 -16.96 8.59 -15.39
CA ASP A 20 -17.04 9.93 -15.98
C ASP A 20 -15.96 10.84 -15.40
N HIS A 21 -15.80 10.88 -14.08
CA HIS A 21 -14.74 11.66 -13.45
C HIS A 21 -13.37 11.24 -13.98
N TRP A 22 -13.10 9.93 -14.00
CA TRP A 22 -11.82 9.42 -14.47
C TRP A 22 -11.55 9.76 -15.94
N LEU A 23 -12.53 9.67 -16.83
CA LEU A 23 -12.35 9.94 -18.26
C LEU A 23 -12.08 11.42 -18.55
N TYR A 24 -12.74 12.33 -17.82
CA TYR A 24 -12.69 13.76 -18.12
C TYR A 24 -11.77 14.58 -17.21
N HIS A 25 -11.42 14.07 -16.03
CA HIS A 25 -10.57 14.76 -15.05
C HIS A 25 -9.25 14.05 -14.77
N ASP A 26 -9.25 12.71 -14.68
CA ASP A 26 -8.02 11.98 -14.32
C ASP A 26 -7.19 11.63 -15.55
N LEU A 27 -7.78 11.02 -16.57
CA LEU A 27 -7.04 10.42 -17.67
C LEU A 27 -6.17 11.46 -18.38
N PHE A 28 -4.86 11.21 -18.37
CA PHE A 28 -3.81 12.11 -18.90
C PHE A 28 -3.60 13.43 -18.15
N SER A 29 -4.21 13.62 -16.97
CA SER A 29 -3.87 14.70 -16.05
C SER A 29 -2.45 14.53 -15.50
N ILE A 30 -1.92 15.59 -14.87
CA ILE A 30 -0.61 15.50 -14.21
C ILE A 30 -0.64 14.49 -13.06
N GLN A 31 -1.75 14.41 -12.31
CA GLN A 31 -1.98 13.44 -11.25
C GLN A 31 -1.90 12.02 -11.81
N TRP A 32 -2.55 11.75 -12.95
CA TRP A 32 -2.48 10.43 -13.58
C TRP A 32 -1.07 10.06 -14.01
N TRP A 33 -0.30 10.99 -14.57
CA TRP A 33 1.13 10.75 -14.89
C TRP A 33 1.98 10.53 -13.64
N ILE A 34 1.68 11.19 -12.52
CA ILE A 34 2.31 10.92 -11.22
C ILE A 34 2.00 9.48 -10.78
N LEU A 35 0.75 9.02 -10.88
CA LEU A 35 0.34 7.65 -10.54
C LEU A 35 1.00 6.58 -11.45
N VAL A 36 1.09 6.84 -12.76
CA VAL A 36 1.82 5.99 -13.72
C VAL A 36 3.30 5.91 -13.33
N SER A 37 3.93 7.06 -13.07
CA SER A 37 5.33 7.15 -12.70
C SER A 37 5.61 6.42 -11.39
N ALA A 38 4.75 6.61 -10.38
CA ALA A 38 4.82 5.94 -9.08
C ALA A 38 4.59 4.41 -9.18
N THR A 39 3.93 3.94 -10.23
CA THR A 39 3.77 2.50 -10.49
C THR A 39 4.99 1.88 -11.17
N ILE A 40 5.64 2.61 -12.09
CA ILE A 40 6.65 2.04 -12.97
C ILE A 40 8.07 2.27 -12.42
N ILE A 41 8.41 3.52 -12.07
CA ILE A 41 9.77 3.93 -11.71
C ILE A 41 10.32 3.16 -10.49
N PRO A 42 9.56 2.98 -9.39
CA PRO A 42 10.09 2.31 -8.21
C PRO A 42 10.52 0.86 -8.47
N TYR A 43 9.87 0.13 -9.37
CA TYR A 43 10.30 -1.23 -9.73
C TYR A 43 11.66 -1.25 -10.42
N PHE A 44 11.94 -0.28 -11.29
CA PHE A 44 13.26 -0.15 -11.92
C PHE A 44 14.35 0.17 -10.89
N ILE A 45 14.06 1.10 -9.96
CA ILE A 45 14.98 1.46 -8.87
C ILE A 45 15.22 0.23 -7.98
N TRP A 46 14.15 -0.42 -7.51
CA TRP A 46 14.21 -1.62 -6.68
C TRP A 46 14.99 -2.74 -7.34
N TRP A 47 14.80 -2.96 -8.66
CA TRP A 47 15.53 -3.99 -9.39
C TRP A 47 17.04 -3.79 -9.35
N LYS A 48 17.52 -2.54 -9.29
CA LYS A 48 18.96 -2.24 -9.13
C LYS A 48 19.45 -2.40 -7.69
N LEU A 49 18.59 -2.16 -6.70
CA LEU A 49 18.96 -2.20 -5.28
C LEU A 49 18.84 -3.60 -4.65
N VAL A 50 17.92 -4.44 -5.12
CA VAL A 50 17.60 -5.72 -4.48
C VAL A 50 18.77 -6.71 -4.51
N ASN A 51 19.06 -7.29 -3.34
CA ASN A 51 20.02 -8.38 -3.23
C ASN A 51 19.51 -9.65 -3.93
N LYS A 52 20.06 -9.93 -5.11
CA LYS A 52 19.66 -11.07 -5.96
C LYS A 52 19.85 -12.44 -5.31
N LYS A 53 20.77 -12.59 -4.35
CA LYS A 53 20.97 -13.85 -3.61
C LYS A 53 19.80 -14.19 -2.68
N ARG A 54 19.07 -13.18 -2.23
CA ARG A 54 17.90 -13.29 -1.35
C ARG A 54 16.62 -12.86 -2.06
N PHE A 55 16.60 -12.95 -3.40
CA PHE A 55 15.50 -12.40 -4.20
C PHE A 55 14.15 -12.93 -3.78
N TYR A 56 13.98 -14.25 -3.74
CA TYR A 56 12.69 -14.87 -3.38
C TYR A 56 12.27 -14.52 -1.95
N GLU A 57 13.20 -14.45 -1.00
CA GLU A 57 12.91 -14.03 0.37
C GLU A 57 12.38 -12.59 0.42
N ILE A 58 13.09 -11.66 -0.23
CA ILE A 58 12.73 -10.24 -0.24
C ILE A 58 11.42 -10.04 -1.00
N PHE A 59 11.27 -10.68 -2.15
CA PHE A 59 10.08 -10.55 -2.98
C PHE A 59 8.83 -11.10 -2.27
N THR A 60 8.93 -12.26 -1.61
CA THR A 60 7.81 -12.79 -0.80
C THR A 60 7.45 -11.87 0.36
N TYR A 61 8.43 -11.21 0.99
CA TYR A 61 8.13 -10.18 2.00
C TYR A 61 7.37 -9.00 1.40
N GLY A 62 7.74 -8.54 0.20
CA GLY A 62 7.02 -7.51 -0.54
C GLY A 62 5.60 -7.92 -0.93
N LEU A 63 5.42 -9.14 -1.43
CA LEU A 63 4.08 -9.67 -1.76
C LEU A 63 3.19 -9.74 -0.51
N LEU A 64 3.73 -10.20 0.62
CA LEU A 64 2.99 -10.21 1.88
C LEU A 64 2.59 -8.79 2.30
N CYS A 65 3.51 -7.83 2.17
CA CYS A 65 3.22 -6.42 2.41
C CYS A 65 2.08 -5.92 1.53
N GLY A 66 2.13 -6.15 0.22
CA GLY A 66 1.11 -5.70 -0.72
C GLY A 66 -0.26 -6.30 -0.45
N CYS A 67 -0.33 -7.59 -0.08
CA CYS A 67 -1.59 -8.23 0.32
C CYS A 67 -2.21 -7.55 1.55
N PHE A 68 -1.42 -7.27 2.58
CA PHE A 68 -1.91 -6.57 3.77
C PHE A 68 -2.32 -5.13 3.45
N SER A 69 -1.52 -4.42 2.65
CA SER A 69 -1.83 -3.06 2.21
C SER A 69 -3.16 -2.98 1.49
N ILE A 70 -3.41 -3.84 0.50
CA ILE A 70 -4.69 -3.89 -0.22
C ILE A 70 -5.86 -4.11 0.73
N VAL A 71 -5.76 -5.08 1.65
CA VAL A 71 -6.86 -5.40 2.57
C VAL A 71 -7.14 -4.23 3.50
N LEU A 72 -6.10 -3.60 4.05
CA LEU A 72 -6.24 -2.44 4.92
C LEU A 72 -6.78 -1.22 4.17
N ASP A 73 -6.38 -1.02 2.92
CA ASP A 73 -6.86 0.08 2.08
C ASP A 73 -8.33 -0.07 1.72
N ILE A 74 -8.77 -1.28 1.37
CA ILE A 74 -10.19 -1.60 1.16
C ILE A 74 -10.98 -1.31 2.44
N ILE A 75 -10.51 -1.76 3.60
CA ILE A 75 -11.20 -1.48 4.87
C ILE A 75 -11.27 0.03 5.13
N GLY A 76 -10.16 0.75 4.93
CA GLY A 76 -10.09 2.19 5.17
C GLY A 76 -11.00 3.00 4.27
N THR A 77 -11.02 2.69 2.98
CA THR A 77 -11.86 3.38 1.98
C THR A 77 -13.35 3.05 2.16
N GLU A 78 -13.72 1.80 2.44
CA GLU A 78 -15.11 1.41 2.73
C GLU A 78 -15.63 2.02 4.03
N MET A 79 -14.75 2.26 5.01
CA MET A 79 -15.08 2.97 6.25
C MET A 79 -15.02 4.50 6.10
N LEU A 80 -14.74 5.02 4.91
CA LEU A 80 -14.56 6.45 4.63
C LEU A 80 -13.51 7.11 5.54
N LEU A 81 -12.49 6.36 5.95
CA LEU A 81 -11.36 6.91 6.71
C LEU A 81 -10.46 7.75 5.80
N TRP A 82 -10.37 7.39 4.53
CA TRP A 82 -9.77 8.19 3.48
C TRP A 82 -10.37 7.82 2.13
N SER A 83 -10.12 8.65 1.12
CA SER A 83 -10.54 8.39 -0.25
C SER A 83 -9.56 8.99 -1.26
N TYR A 84 -9.61 8.48 -2.49
CA TYR A 84 -8.75 8.88 -3.60
C TYR A 84 -9.63 9.46 -4.70
N PRO A 85 -9.60 10.78 -4.92
CA PRO A 85 -10.30 11.42 -6.03
C PRO A 85 -9.75 10.93 -7.38
N ASP A 86 -8.43 10.97 -7.53
CA ASP A 86 -7.74 10.51 -8.74
C ASP A 86 -7.42 9.01 -8.67
N LYS A 87 -7.66 8.30 -9.78
CA LYS A 87 -7.29 6.88 -9.91
C LYS A 87 -6.45 6.59 -11.15
N LEU A 88 -5.54 5.62 -11.03
CA LEU A 88 -4.82 5.11 -12.19
C LEU A 88 -5.76 4.37 -13.15
N LEU A 89 -6.65 3.55 -12.58
CA LEU A 89 -7.68 2.78 -13.28
C LEU A 89 -9.02 2.94 -12.54
N PRO A 90 -10.14 3.19 -13.24
CA PRO A 90 -11.39 3.59 -12.59
C PRO A 90 -12.12 2.43 -11.89
N TRP A 91 -11.82 1.18 -12.25
CA TRP A 91 -12.49 -0.03 -11.73
C TRP A 91 -11.74 -0.74 -10.61
N ILE A 92 -10.59 -0.22 -10.18
CA ILE A 92 -9.76 -0.86 -9.15
C ILE A 92 -9.90 -0.08 -7.85
N PRO A 93 -10.54 -0.66 -6.81
CA PRO A 93 -10.79 0.05 -5.57
C PRO A 93 -9.52 0.51 -4.83
N PRO A 94 -8.46 -0.32 -4.67
CA PRO A 94 -7.24 0.12 -3.99
C PRO A 94 -6.31 0.94 -4.90
N LEU A 95 -5.57 1.86 -4.30
CA LEU A 95 -4.60 2.70 -5.02
C LEU A 95 -3.37 1.86 -5.41
N ILE A 96 -3.40 1.22 -6.58
CA ILE A 96 -2.32 0.36 -7.10
C ILE A 96 -0.91 0.94 -6.89
N PRO A 97 -0.63 2.21 -7.24
CA PRO A 97 0.70 2.80 -7.04
C PRO A 97 1.17 2.76 -5.57
N ALA A 98 0.27 2.93 -4.61
CA ALA A 98 0.61 2.86 -3.19
C ALA A 98 0.77 1.41 -2.73
N ASP A 99 -0.29 0.61 -2.89
CA ASP A 99 -0.43 -0.69 -2.21
C ASP A 99 0.40 -1.81 -2.81
N LEU A 100 0.64 -1.76 -4.13
CA LEU A 100 1.38 -2.80 -4.84
C LEU A 100 2.80 -2.38 -5.20
N VAL A 101 3.13 -1.09 -5.09
CA VAL A 101 4.41 -0.56 -5.56
C VAL A 101 5.14 0.16 -4.44
N MET A 102 4.72 1.37 -4.09
CA MET A 102 5.47 2.22 -3.18
C MET A 102 5.64 1.58 -1.80
N ILE A 103 4.55 1.14 -1.17
CA ILE A 103 4.57 0.55 0.18
C ILE A 103 5.37 -0.77 0.16
N PRO A 104 5.09 -1.77 -0.71
CA PRO A 104 5.86 -3.01 -0.74
C PRO A 104 7.34 -2.84 -1.07
N ILE A 105 7.69 -1.99 -2.04
CA ILE A 105 9.08 -1.80 -2.47
C ILE A 105 9.91 -1.19 -1.36
N THR A 106 9.39 -0.15 -0.72
CA THR A 106 10.10 0.50 0.38
C THR A 106 10.15 -0.39 1.62
N ALA A 107 9.11 -1.19 1.90
CA ALA A 107 9.14 -2.23 2.93
C ALA A 107 10.20 -3.30 2.65
N MET A 108 10.35 -3.75 1.40
CA MET A 108 11.41 -4.66 0.97
C MET A 108 12.81 -4.08 1.19
N LEU A 109 12.99 -2.77 0.96
CA LEU A 109 14.24 -2.06 1.23
C LEU A 109 14.54 -2.00 2.74
N VAL A 110 13.56 -1.61 3.56
CA VAL A 110 13.69 -1.63 5.02
C VAL A 110 14.08 -3.04 5.49
N TYR A 111 13.37 -4.07 5.02
CA TYR A 111 13.63 -5.45 5.40
C TYR A 111 15.04 -5.93 5.03
N GLN A 112 15.48 -5.68 3.78
CA GLN A 112 16.76 -6.22 3.33
C GLN A 112 17.96 -5.54 3.98
N TYR A 113 17.85 -4.25 4.34
CA TYR A 113 18.94 -3.50 4.97
C TYR A 113 18.92 -3.55 6.50
N THR A 114 17.91 -4.17 7.12
CA THR A 114 17.80 -4.27 8.59
C THR A 114 17.73 -5.70 9.10
N ASN A 115 18.87 -6.20 9.58
CA ASN A 115 18.98 -7.59 10.06
C ASN A 115 18.49 -7.79 11.50
N LYS A 116 18.67 -6.79 12.39
CA LYS A 116 18.31 -6.88 13.82
C LYS A 116 16.91 -6.34 14.08
N TRP A 117 16.32 -6.66 15.24
CA TRP A 117 15.02 -6.11 15.66
C TRP A 117 15.06 -4.61 15.87
N GLN A 118 16.08 -4.13 16.58
CA GLN A 118 16.27 -2.70 16.85
C GLN A 118 16.39 -1.87 15.56
N THR A 119 17.26 -2.28 14.64
CA THR A 119 17.47 -1.52 13.38
C THR A 119 16.24 -1.56 12.47
N PHE A 120 15.48 -2.65 12.47
CA PHE A 120 14.25 -2.73 11.70
C PHE A 120 13.14 -1.85 12.28
N ILE A 121 12.99 -1.79 13.61
CA ILE A 121 12.00 -0.92 14.24
C ILE A 121 12.31 0.54 13.89
N ILE A 122 13.58 0.95 13.98
CA ILE A 122 14.01 2.29 13.55
C ILE A 122 13.69 2.51 12.06
N GLY A 123 14.06 1.57 11.19
CA GLY A 123 13.74 1.64 9.75
C GLY A 123 12.24 1.73 9.47
N THR A 124 11.43 1.00 10.23
CA THR A 124 9.96 1.00 10.12
C THR A 124 9.37 2.33 10.61
N ILE A 125 9.90 2.93 11.67
CA ILE A 125 9.48 4.25 12.15
C ILE A 125 9.78 5.32 11.10
N LEU A 126 10.98 5.29 10.51
CA LEU A 126 11.35 6.23 9.43
C LEU A 126 10.47 6.03 8.20
N TRP A 127 10.18 4.78 7.86
CA TRP A 127 9.28 4.41 6.78
C TRP A 127 7.85 4.91 7.03
N ALA A 128 7.31 4.70 8.23
CA ALA A 128 6.00 5.21 8.62
C ALA A 128 5.95 6.74 8.57
N ALA A 129 7.01 7.42 9.04
CA ALA A 129 7.07 8.88 8.97
C ALA A 129 7.09 9.39 7.52
N LEU A 130 7.81 8.71 6.63
CA LEU A 130 7.86 9.03 5.21
C LEU A 130 6.45 8.96 4.57
N PHE A 131 5.70 7.91 4.81
CA PHE A 131 4.36 7.80 4.21
C PHE A 131 3.37 8.77 4.86
N SER A 132 3.29 8.79 6.18
CA SER A 132 2.23 9.51 6.88
C SER A 132 2.47 11.01 7.02
N TYR A 133 3.72 11.47 7.05
CA TYR A 133 4.03 12.88 7.27
C TYR A 133 4.74 13.55 6.10
N ILE A 134 5.02 12.82 5.01
CA ILE A 134 5.56 13.40 3.77
C ILE A 134 4.61 13.09 2.61
N PHE A 135 4.42 11.82 2.26
CA PHE A 135 3.61 11.49 1.07
C PHE A 135 2.12 11.81 1.24
N GLU A 136 1.50 11.39 2.35
CA GLU A 136 0.09 11.68 2.57
C GLU A 136 -0.20 13.19 2.57
N PRO A 137 0.49 14.06 3.35
CA PRO A 137 0.24 15.50 3.28
C PRO A 137 0.47 16.09 1.90
N LEU A 138 1.53 15.68 1.18
CA LEU A 138 1.75 16.13 -0.19
C LEU A 138 0.60 15.76 -1.13
N PHE A 139 0.01 14.59 -0.94
CA PHE A 139 -1.11 14.13 -1.76
C PHE A 139 -2.42 14.83 -1.37
N VAL A 140 -2.59 15.20 -0.10
CA VAL A 140 -3.69 16.08 0.33
C VAL A 140 -3.58 17.44 -0.35
N GLU A 141 -2.40 18.05 -0.34
CA GLU A 141 -2.15 19.36 -0.97
C GLU A 141 -2.33 19.35 -2.50
N TRP A 142 -2.28 18.18 -3.13
CA TRP A 142 -2.49 17.99 -4.58
C TRP A 142 -3.87 17.44 -4.93
N ASP A 143 -4.79 17.39 -3.95
CA ASP A 143 -6.15 16.85 -4.09
C ASP A 143 -6.19 15.36 -4.52
N MET A 144 -5.08 14.63 -4.38
CA MET A 144 -4.96 13.20 -4.72
C MET A 144 -5.34 12.29 -3.55
N PHE A 145 -5.46 12.83 -2.34
CA PHE A 145 -5.81 12.10 -1.12
C PHE A 145 -6.71 12.94 -0.22
N VAL A 146 -7.88 12.41 0.12
CA VAL A 146 -8.84 13.07 1.01
C VAL A 146 -8.92 12.29 2.30
N LEU A 147 -8.57 12.93 3.41
CA LEU A 147 -8.78 12.39 4.74
C LEU A 147 -10.26 12.44 5.11
N GLY A 148 -10.79 11.33 5.64
CA GLY A 148 -12.11 11.31 6.24
C GLY A 148 -12.16 12.08 7.55
N ASP A 149 -13.38 12.42 8.00
CA ASP A 149 -13.63 13.33 9.13
C ASP A 149 -12.89 12.96 10.42
N TYR A 150 -12.66 11.67 10.64
CA TYR A 150 -12.04 11.13 11.86
C TYR A 150 -10.64 10.57 11.65
N TRP A 151 -10.09 10.59 10.42
CA TRP A 151 -8.76 10.08 10.16
C TRP A 151 -7.70 11.17 10.23
N LYS A 152 -6.50 10.80 10.66
CA LYS A 152 -5.36 11.71 10.84
C LYS A 152 -4.11 11.02 10.34
N HIS A 153 -3.17 11.79 9.81
CA HIS A 153 -1.83 11.33 9.48
C HIS A 153 -1.16 10.56 10.62
N SER A 154 -1.38 10.95 11.87
CA SER A 154 -0.85 10.22 13.03
C SER A 154 -1.44 8.81 13.21
N TYR A 155 -2.66 8.56 12.76
CA TYR A 155 -3.24 7.22 12.76
C TYR A 155 -2.62 6.36 11.66
N SER A 156 -2.41 6.91 10.47
CA SER A 156 -1.60 6.25 9.44
C SER A 156 -0.20 5.92 9.94
N PHE A 157 0.45 6.84 10.66
CA PHE A 157 1.81 6.63 11.18
C PHE A 157 1.87 5.42 12.11
N ILE A 158 0.92 5.31 13.04
CA ILE A 158 0.80 4.15 13.92
C ILE A 158 0.48 2.89 13.08
N GLY A 159 -0.42 3.00 12.11
CA GLY A 159 -0.79 1.93 11.19
C GLY A 159 0.40 1.33 10.44
N PHE A 160 1.26 2.17 9.84
CA PHE A 160 2.46 1.71 9.14
C PHE A 160 3.47 1.04 10.09
N ILE A 161 3.62 1.54 11.32
CA ILE A 161 4.47 0.88 12.33
C ILE A 161 3.95 -0.52 12.65
N LEU A 162 2.64 -0.63 12.93
CA LEU A 162 2.00 -1.91 13.23
C LEU A 162 2.12 -2.87 12.04
N LEU A 163 1.86 -2.38 10.82
CA LEU A 163 2.02 -3.15 9.59
C LEU A 163 3.43 -3.73 9.47
N GLY A 164 4.48 -2.90 9.60
CA GLY A 164 5.86 -3.36 9.50
C GLY A 164 6.23 -4.42 10.56
N ILE A 165 5.78 -4.23 11.81
CA ILE A 165 6.00 -5.19 12.90
C ILE A 165 5.29 -6.51 12.61
N VAL A 166 3.99 -6.47 12.26
CA VAL A 166 3.17 -7.66 11.96
C VAL A 166 3.77 -8.43 10.79
N LEU A 167 4.11 -7.77 9.69
CA LEU A 167 4.74 -8.39 8.53
C LEU A 167 6.03 -9.11 8.91
N ARG A 168 6.87 -8.49 9.75
CA ARG A 168 8.13 -9.13 10.15
C ARG A 168 7.92 -10.33 11.07
N VAL A 169 6.97 -10.27 11.98
CA VAL A 169 6.63 -11.40 12.86
C VAL A 169 6.13 -12.58 12.02
N ILE A 170 5.14 -12.34 11.15
CA ILE A 170 4.57 -13.36 10.27
C ILE A 170 5.65 -13.96 9.37
N PHE A 171 6.44 -13.11 8.71
CA PHE A 171 7.46 -13.59 7.77
C PHE A 171 8.56 -14.41 8.44
N LYS A 172 8.98 -14.03 9.66
CA LYS A 172 9.91 -14.85 10.46
C LYS A 172 9.30 -16.20 10.82
N GLY A 173 8.01 -16.23 11.19
CA GLY A 173 7.28 -17.47 11.47
C GLY A 173 7.25 -18.41 10.26
N ILE A 174 6.89 -17.88 9.09
CA ILE A 174 6.90 -18.63 7.81
C ILE A 174 8.30 -19.19 7.53
N LYS A 175 9.34 -18.36 7.66
CA LYS A 175 10.73 -18.76 7.40
C LYS A 175 11.19 -19.90 8.33
N LEU A 176 10.84 -19.82 9.62
CA LEU A 176 11.19 -20.86 10.59
C LEU A 176 10.46 -22.18 10.30
N GLY A 177 9.18 -22.13 9.95
CA GLY A 177 8.39 -23.32 9.59
C GLY A 177 8.95 -24.04 8.35
N LEU A 178 9.32 -23.28 7.30
CA LEU A 178 9.96 -23.82 6.11
C LEU A 178 11.30 -24.49 6.42
N MET A 179 12.11 -23.88 7.29
CA MET A 179 13.40 -24.46 7.71
C MET A 179 13.24 -25.76 8.49
N HIS A 180 12.16 -25.92 9.27
CA HIS A 180 11.87 -27.17 9.98
C HIS A 180 11.48 -28.28 9.00
N SER A 181 10.54 -27.99 8.09
CA SER A 181 10.08 -28.97 7.10
C SER A 181 11.18 -29.51 6.18
N LEU A 182 12.16 -28.66 5.83
CA LEU A 182 13.31 -29.08 5.02
C LEU A 182 14.31 -29.96 5.79
N LYS A 183 14.37 -29.84 7.13
CA LYS A 183 15.20 -30.72 7.97
C LYS A 183 14.56 -32.10 8.17
N ASP A 184 13.24 -32.17 8.23
CA ASP A 184 12.52 -33.44 8.41
C ASP A 184 12.53 -34.33 7.14
N THR A 185 12.95 -33.78 6.00
CA THR A 185 12.96 -34.45 4.68
C THR A 185 14.36 -34.84 4.17
N THR A 186 15.42 -34.53 4.93
CA THR A 186 16.83 -34.86 4.62
C THR A 186 17.42 -35.78 5.67
#